data_AF-A0A9P3FJS9-F1
#
_entry.id   AF-A0A9P3FJS9-F1
#
_cell.length_a   1.000
_cell.length_b   1.000
_cell.length_c   1.000
_cell.angle_alpha   90.00
_cell.angle_beta   90.00
_cell.angle_gamma   90.00
#
_symmetry.space_group_name_H-M   'P 1'
#
loop_
_entity.id
_entity.type
_entity.pdbx_description
1 polymer ?
#
loop_
_entity_poly.entity_id
_entity_poly.type
_entity_poly.pdbx_seq_one_letter_code
_entity_poly.pdbx_strand_id
1 'polypeptide(L)'
;MPPIKLERQDVAAEGDLVVTVNNQIEVRVQSQFLTMLSPAFRTMLGPDWLKDQSLLSISAAEPGKLALPDDDGEAMRLLFLILHNQNNLLPYLPMPRNLLDLAKVADKSQYRCLPATKIAFTLWFSRVLRATTQYEHLAAAYIVDDPGAFHQFSRSIILGQDSNKIRELCKKVMDAGDEFGLGAIIQLRHQVLHKVVAGGVAYMVEEMSKKLTSSEYDHQVNVEVLFAGQDVPRGHCRYYHDAVVQQLRLLSDDGIWPEACRTDSLTAIRDRLKARQLAPSPLPGYRGARRCCEAHNDNWFKQHFEPGMKAFTKIAENMNVQMCLDCLKSPTGQYDGICRDIYQHRPKIIPRAPMAAPVEIRDYLVQVRQEFGDV
;
A
#
# COMPACT_ATOMS: atom_id res chain seq x y z
N MET A 1 32.84 34.73 15.27
CA MET A 1 32.69 33.59 14.34
C MET A 1 32.96 34.10 12.93
N PRO A 2 33.75 33.39 12.10
CA PRO A 2 33.91 33.76 10.70
C PRO A 2 32.55 33.65 9.98
N PRO A 3 32.28 34.49 8.95
CA PRO A 3 31.03 34.43 8.20
C PRO A 3 30.94 33.07 7.47
N ILE A 4 29.86 32.33 7.73
CA ILE A 4 29.55 31.10 7.01
C ILE A 4 29.21 31.51 5.58
N LYS A 5 30.01 31.06 4.61
CA LYS A 5 29.74 31.28 3.20
C LYS A 5 28.62 30.33 2.78
N LEU A 6 27.41 30.86 2.62
CA LEU A 6 26.25 30.09 2.19
C LEU A 6 26.36 29.74 0.70
N GLU A 7 25.82 28.59 0.32
CA GLU A 7 25.68 28.23 -1.09
C GLU A 7 24.63 29.15 -1.71
N ARG A 8 25.07 29.96 -2.68
CA ARG A 8 24.20 30.91 -3.38
C ARG A 8 23.75 30.34 -4.70
N GLN A 9 22.44 30.26 -4.90
CA GLN A 9 21.82 29.87 -6.16
C GLN A 9 20.97 31.02 -6.71
N ASP A 10 21.22 31.38 -7.96
CA ASP A 10 20.38 32.35 -8.66
C ASP A 10 19.28 31.61 -9.44
N VAL A 11 18.05 31.63 -8.91
CA VAL A 11 16.83 31.16 -9.63
C VAL A 11 16.42 32.20 -10.67
N ALA A 12 16.62 33.47 -10.36
CA ALA A 12 16.54 34.58 -11.29
C ALA A 12 17.81 35.43 -11.18
N ALA A 13 18.63 35.46 -12.24
CA ALA A 13 19.90 36.19 -12.26
C ALA A 13 19.72 37.69 -11.94
N GLU A 14 18.66 38.29 -12.50
CA GLU A 14 18.27 39.69 -12.28
C GLU A 14 17.23 39.85 -11.17
N GLY A 15 17.12 38.86 -10.27
CA GLY A 15 16.16 38.90 -9.17
C GLY A 15 16.38 40.09 -8.24
N ASP A 16 15.29 40.67 -7.75
CA ASP A 16 15.25 41.82 -6.85
C ASP A 16 15.20 41.42 -5.36
N LEU A 17 15.18 40.11 -5.07
CA LEU A 17 15.09 39.57 -3.72
C LEU A 17 16.10 38.44 -3.52
N VAL A 18 16.83 38.48 -2.41
CA VAL A 18 17.67 37.37 -1.92
C VAL A 18 17.00 36.79 -0.69
N VAL A 19 16.67 35.50 -0.74
CA VAL A 19 16.05 34.77 0.36
C VAL A 19 17.07 33.85 1.00
N THR A 20 17.31 34.04 2.30
CA THR A 20 18.13 33.13 3.11
C THR A 20 17.23 32.14 3.81
N VAL A 21 17.40 30.84 3.53
CA VAL A 21 16.56 29.77 4.09
C VAL A 21 17.38 28.96 5.09
N ASN A 22 16.90 28.91 6.34
CA ASN A 22 17.51 28.19 7.48
C ASN A 22 19.02 28.42 7.65
N ASN A 23 19.55 29.58 7.24
CA ASN A 23 20.98 29.86 7.18
C ASN A 23 21.81 28.76 6.48
N GLN A 24 21.20 28.07 5.50
CA GLN A 24 21.82 27.00 4.74
C GLN A 24 22.09 27.43 3.30
N ILE A 25 21.07 28.04 2.67
CA ILE A 25 21.13 28.46 1.28
C ILE A 25 20.70 29.92 1.14
N GLU A 26 21.29 30.59 0.15
CA GLU A 26 20.81 31.89 -0.34
C GLU A 26 20.27 31.73 -1.76
N VAL A 27 19.01 32.10 -1.95
CA VAL A 27 18.35 31.99 -3.25
C VAL A 27 17.97 33.36 -3.76
N ARG A 28 18.47 33.72 -4.95
CA ARG A 28 18.06 34.95 -5.63
C ARG A 28 16.84 34.70 -6.50
N VAL A 29 15.79 35.48 -6.29
CA VAL A 29 14.46 35.31 -6.88
C VAL A 29 13.88 36.68 -7.28
N GLN A 30 12.80 36.66 -8.07
CA GLN A 30 11.98 37.83 -8.32
C GLN A 30 10.80 37.86 -7.32
N SER A 31 10.73 38.94 -6.54
CA SER A 31 9.66 39.23 -5.58
C SER A 31 8.27 39.21 -6.23
N GLN A 32 8.16 39.65 -7.49
CA GLN A 32 6.90 39.71 -8.23
C GLN A 32 6.24 38.33 -8.37
N PHE A 33 6.98 37.27 -8.71
CA PHE A 33 6.40 35.93 -8.84
C PHE A 33 5.92 35.41 -7.49
N LEU A 34 6.68 35.66 -6.42
CA LEU A 34 6.30 35.26 -5.06
C LEU A 34 5.02 35.96 -4.60
N THR A 35 4.94 37.28 -4.71
CA THR A 35 3.78 38.07 -4.26
C THR A 35 2.52 37.85 -5.12
N MET A 36 2.70 37.48 -6.39
CA MET A 36 1.60 37.13 -7.29
C MET A 36 1.01 35.75 -6.95
N LEU A 37 1.86 34.76 -6.70
CA LEU A 37 1.48 33.34 -6.54
C LEU A 37 1.28 32.91 -5.07
N SER A 38 1.67 33.76 -4.11
CA SER A 38 1.55 33.48 -2.68
C SER A 38 1.00 34.68 -1.91
N PRO A 39 -0.15 34.52 -1.23
CA PRO A 39 -0.65 35.51 -0.29
C PRO A 39 0.31 35.80 0.86
N ALA A 40 1.01 34.80 1.43
CA ALA A 40 2.00 35.09 2.49
C ALA A 40 3.15 35.93 1.98
N PHE A 41 3.74 35.63 0.82
CA PHE A 41 4.83 36.48 0.33
C PHE A 41 4.36 37.89 0.02
N ARG A 42 3.10 38.07 -0.44
CA ARG A 42 2.51 39.39 -0.60
C ARG A 42 2.43 40.17 0.71
N THR A 43 2.07 39.50 1.80
CA THR A 43 2.03 40.12 3.14
C THR A 43 3.43 40.35 3.69
N MET A 44 4.32 39.36 3.59
CA MET A 44 5.70 39.41 4.08
C MET A 44 6.54 40.47 3.37
N LEU A 45 6.31 40.69 2.08
CA LEU A 45 7.01 41.68 1.26
C LEU A 45 6.21 42.98 1.11
N GLY A 46 5.33 43.27 2.07
CA GLY A 46 4.49 44.46 2.10
C GLY A 46 5.27 45.75 2.44
N PRO A 47 4.57 46.90 2.50
CA PRO A 47 5.20 48.20 2.76
C PRO A 47 5.95 48.28 4.09
N ASP A 48 5.50 47.57 5.12
CA ASP A 48 6.15 47.59 6.44
C ASP A 48 7.48 46.85 6.43
N TRP A 49 7.59 45.75 5.68
CA TRP A 49 8.86 45.04 5.49
C TRP A 49 9.90 45.92 4.77
N LEU A 50 9.50 46.70 3.76
CA LEU A 50 10.40 47.64 3.09
C LEU A 50 10.94 48.70 4.07
N LYS A 51 10.07 49.23 4.95
CA LYS A 51 10.48 50.18 6.00
C LYS A 51 11.48 49.56 6.97
N ASP A 52 11.23 48.33 7.40
CA ASP A 52 12.12 47.61 8.32
C ASP A 52 13.51 47.38 7.71
N GLN A 53 13.60 47.26 6.37
CA GLN A 53 14.86 47.16 5.65
C GLN A 53 15.53 48.52 5.41
N SER A 54 14.88 49.63 5.78
CA SER A 54 15.27 50.99 5.37
C SER A 54 15.38 51.16 3.84
N LEU A 55 14.56 50.43 3.08
CA LEU A 55 14.54 50.45 1.62
C LEU A 55 13.29 51.21 1.12
N LEU A 56 13.49 52.09 0.13
CA LEU A 56 12.38 52.75 -0.58
C LEU A 56 11.78 51.82 -1.65
N SER A 57 12.63 50.98 -2.25
CA SER A 57 12.28 49.94 -3.22
C SER A 57 13.37 48.87 -3.24
N ILE A 58 13.06 47.71 -3.81
CA ILE A 58 14.02 46.64 -4.10
C ILE A 58 14.30 46.60 -5.60
N SER A 59 15.53 46.26 -5.98
CA SER A 59 15.94 46.16 -7.40
C SER A 59 16.99 45.07 -7.61
N ALA A 60 17.30 44.76 -8.86
CA ALA A 60 18.40 43.83 -9.17
C ALA A 60 19.78 44.37 -8.72
N ALA A 61 19.98 45.68 -8.70
CA ALA A 61 21.24 46.27 -8.24
C ALA A 61 21.36 46.24 -6.70
N GLU A 62 20.25 46.48 -6.02
CA GLU A 62 20.14 46.48 -4.56
C GLU A 62 18.98 45.56 -4.14
N PRO A 63 19.21 44.24 -4.10
CA PRO A 63 18.14 43.30 -3.80
C PRO A 63 17.80 43.32 -2.30
N GLY A 64 16.51 43.23 -2.01
CA GLY A 64 16.05 43.07 -0.63
C GLY A 64 16.45 41.72 -0.04
N LYS A 65 16.47 41.61 1.30
CA LYS A 65 16.94 40.38 1.98
C LYS A 65 15.86 39.78 2.88
N LEU A 66 15.29 38.64 2.52
CA LEU A 66 14.29 37.96 3.35
C LEU A 66 14.91 36.74 4.05
N ALA A 67 14.73 36.62 5.36
CA ALA A 67 15.16 35.43 6.10
C ALA A 67 13.97 34.52 6.42
N LEU A 68 14.12 33.23 6.15
CA LEU A 68 13.15 32.16 6.42
C LEU A 68 13.83 31.07 7.27
N PRO A 69 14.00 31.31 8.59
CA PRO A 69 14.80 30.43 9.45
C PRO A 69 14.15 29.06 9.71
N ASP A 70 12.83 28.96 9.62
CA ASP A 70 12.08 27.76 10.00
C ASP A 70 11.72 26.84 8.82
N ASP A 71 12.08 27.23 7.59
CA ASP A 71 11.73 26.49 6.37
C ASP A 71 12.89 25.62 5.87
N ASP A 72 12.57 24.50 5.23
CA ASP A 72 13.59 23.60 4.66
C ASP A 72 14.21 24.21 3.39
N GLY A 73 15.54 24.22 3.33
CA GLY A 73 16.28 24.83 2.23
C GLY A 73 15.93 24.23 0.86
N GLU A 74 15.95 22.91 0.76
CA GLU A 74 15.74 22.23 -0.51
C GLU A 74 14.27 22.31 -0.97
N ALA A 75 13.32 22.18 -0.05
CA ALA A 75 11.90 22.36 -0.33
C ALA A 75 11.60 23.79 -0.84
N MET A 76 12.16 24.81 -0.19
CA MET A 76 12.00 26.20 -0.62
C MET A 76 12.66 26.47 -1.98
N ARG A 77 13.84 25.89 -2.22
CA ARG A 77 14.54 25.96 -3.50
C ARG A 77 13.69 25.38 -4.63
N LEU A 78 13.12 24.19 -4.43
CA LEU A 78 12.21 23.57 -5.41
C LEU A 78 10.96 24.42 -5.63
N LEU A 79 10.36 24.96 -4.56
CA LEU A 79 9.21 25.86 -4.68
C LEU A 79 9.56 27.09 -5.53
N PHE A 80 10.69 27.74 -5.25
CA PHE A 80 11.10 28.93 -6.02
C PHE A 80 11.36 28.62 -7.49
N LEU A 81 11.99 27.49 -7.81
CA LEU A 81 12.16 27.04 -9.19
C LEU A 81 10.81 26.85 -9.90
N ILE A 82 9.82 26.26 -9.22
CA ILE A 82 8.46 26.09 -9.75
C ILE A 82 7.80 27.45 -10.00
N LEU A 83 7.82 28.35 -9.00
CA LEU A 83 7.16 29.66 -9.10
C LEU A 83 7.78 30.55 -10.18
N HIS A 84 9.06 30.34 -10.51
CA HIS A 84 9.77 31.05 -11.58
C HIS A 84 9.80 30.29 -12.90
N ASN A 85 9.08 29.17 -13.01
CA ASN A 85 9.03 28.31 -14.20
C ASN A 85 10.43 27.85 -14.69
N GLN A 86 11.39 27.67 -13.78
CA GLN A 86 12.75 27.20 -14.07
C GLN A 86 12.78 25.67 -14.17
N ASN A 87 11.92 25.12 -15.03
CA ASN A 87 11.67 23.67 -15.13
C ASN A 87 12.92 22.87 -15.55
N ASN A 88 13.84 23.49 -16.28
CA ASN A 88 15.13 22.92 -16.69
C ASN A 88 16.08 22.66 -15.52
N LEU A 89 15.88 23.34 -14.38
CA LEU A 89 16.68 23.19 -13.17
C LEU A 89 16.02 22.28 -12.13
N LEU A 90 14.76 21.87 -12.36
CA LEU A 90 14.08 20.91 -11.50
C LEU A 90 14.69 19.51 -11.68
N PRO A 91 14.82 18.72 -10.60
CA PRO A 91 15.28 17.35 -10.70
C PRO A 91 14.27 16.50 -11.48
N TYR A 92 14.78 15.45 -12.12
CA TYR A 92 13.92 14.45 -12.77
C TYR A 92 12.95 13.81 -11.76
N LEU A 93 13.43 13.47 -10.58
CA LEU A 93 12.60 13.02 -9.46
C LEU A 93 13.26 13.49 -8.16
N PRO A 94 12.60 14.33 -7.35
CA PRO A 94 13.11 14.70 -6.03
C PRO A 94 13.27 13.47 -5.14
N MET A 95 14.16 13.57 -4.15
CA MET A 95 14.18 12.57 -3.08
C MET A 95 12.80 12.53 -2.39
N PRO A 96 12.34 11.36 -1.92
CA PRO A 96 11.00 11.21 -1.33
C PRO A 96 10.75 12.22 -0.20
N ARG A 97 11.77 12.43 0.65
CA ARG A 97 11.71 13.42 1.73
C ARG A 97 11.50 14.85 1.21
N ASN A 98 12.28 15.28 0.22
CA ASN A 98 12.17 16.62 -0.37
C ASN A 98 10.81 16.83 -1.06
N LEU A 99 10.23 15.77 -1.65
CA LEU A 99 8.90 15.85 -2.25
C LEU A 99 7.81 16.07 -1.19
N LEU A 100 7.91 15.37 -0.05
CA LEU A 100 7.02 15.57 1.09
C LEU A 100 7.20 16.97 1.70
N ASP A 101 8.44 17.40 1.94
CA ASP A 101 8.72 18.70 2.53
C ASP A 101 8.27 19.83 1.61
N LEU A 102 8.43 19.69 0.28
CA LEU A 102 7.84 20.61 -0.70
C LEU A 102 6.31 20.64 -0.62
N ALA A 103 5.65 19.48 -0.48
CA ALA A 103 4.20 19.43 -0.34
C ALA A 103 3.74 20.17 0.92
N LYS A 104 4.44 19.96 2.05
CA LYS A 104 4.20 20.67 3.31
C LYS A 104 4.37 22.17 3.15
N VAL A 105 5.46 22.63 2.53
CA VAL A 105 5.70 24.06 2.31
C VAL A 105 4.65 24.65 1.37
N ALA A 106 4.27 23.96 0.30
CA ALA A 106 3.27 24.44 -0.65
C ALA A 106 1.86 24.54 -0.05
N ASP A 107 1.50 23.60 0.82
CA ASP A 107 0.23 23.57 1.56
C ASP A 107 0.22 24.49 2.79
N LYS A 108 1.39 24.70 3.43
CA LYS A 108 1.57 25.53 4.64
C LYS A 108 0.66 26.74 4.52
N SER A 109 -0.26 26.87 5.46
CA SER A 109 -1.38 27.82 5.43
C SER A 109 -0.97 29.27 5.18
N GLN A 110 0.31 29.56 5.42
CA GLN A 110 1.02 30.78 5.07
C GLN A 110 1.18 30.91 3.53
N TYR A 111 1.91 30.03 2.84
CA TYR A 111 2.26 30.24 1.44
C TYR A 111 1.12 30.02 0.45
N ARG A 112 0.26 29.01 0.66
CA ARG A 112 -0.90 28.68 -0.19
C ARG A 112 -0.54 28.57 -1.69
N CYS A 113 0.59 27.92 -2.00
CA CYS A 113 1.12 27.80 -3.36
C CYS A 113 0.78 26.48 -4.05
N LEU A 114 -0.03 25.61 -3.44
CA LEU A 114 -0.44 24.32 -4.01
C LEU A 114 -0.86 24.41 -5.50
N PRO A 115 -1.72 25.36 -5.93
CA PRO A 115 -2.12 25.44 -7.34
C PRO A 115 -0.94 25.60 -8.30
N ALA A 116 0.08 26.38 -7.94
CA ALA A 116 1.26 26.60 -8.76
C ALA A 116 2.16 25.36 -8.84
N THR A 117 2.16 24.52 -7.81
CA THR A 117 2.97 23.29 -7.75
C THR A 117 2.32 22.08 -8.43
N LYS A 118 1.03 22.15 -8.76
CA LYS A 118 0.24 20.99 -9.21
C LYS A 118 0.84 20.27 -10.41
N ILE A 119 1.30 21.00 -11.43
CA ILE A 119 1.89 20.41 -12.65
C ILE A 119 3.17 19.63 -12.31
N ALA A 120 4.02 20.19 -11.44
CA ALA A 120 5.25 19.53 -11.01
C ALA A 120 4.95 18.24 -10.22
N PHE A 121 3.98 18.27 -9.30
CA PHE A 121 3.54 17.08 -8.57
C PHE A 121 2.95 16.02 -9.49
N THR A 122 2.07 16.36 -10.43
CA THR A 122 1.53 15.39 -11.40
C THR A 122 2.65 14.72 -12.19
N LEU A 123 3.63 15.48 -12.66
CA LEU A 123 4.79 14.95 -13.38
C LEU A 123 5.61 14.00 -12.50
N TRP A 124 5.98 14.42 -11.29
CA TRP A 124 6.78 13.58 -10.40
C TRP A 124 6.03 12.34 -9.92
N PHE A 125 4.73 12.45 -9.59
CA PHE A 125 3.92 11.29 -9.23
C PHE A 125 3.85 10.25 -10.36
N SER A 126 3.73 10.68 -11.62
CA SER A 126 3.78 9.77 -12.76
C SER A 126 5.10 8.99 -12.86
N ARG A 127 6.20 9.57 -12.35
CA ARG A 127 7.54 8.95 -12.31
C ARG A 127 7.68 8.04 -11.09
N VAL A 128 7.15 8.42 -9.93
CA VAL A 128 7.10 7.58 -8.72
C VAL A 128 6.41 6.25 -9.03
N LEU A 129 5.33 6.25 -9.81
CA LEU A 129 4.62 5.03 -10.22
C LEU A 129 5.46 4.05 -11.05
N ARG A 130 6.56 4.53 -11.66
CA ARG A 130 7.53 3.73 -12.41
C ARG A 130 8.76 3.36 -11.58
N ALA A 131 8.81 3.81 -10.33
CA ALA A 131 9.90 3.64 -9.38
C ALA A 131 9.37 3.00 -8.08
N THR A 132 10.20 2.98 -7.04
CA THR A 132 9.82 2.47 -5.73
C THR A 132 9.02 3.51 -4.94
N THR A 133 7.74 3.21 -4.69
CA THR A 133 6.89 4.01 -3.80
C THR A 133 7.36 3.91 -2.35
N GLN A 134 7.27 5.03 -1.62
CA GLN A 134 7.68 5.18 -0.21
C GLN A 134 6.58 5.97 0.51
N TYR A 135 6.61 5.96 1.85
CA TYR A 135 5.61 6.64 2.67
C TYR A 135 5.51 8.14 2.35
N GLU A 136 6.65 8.80 2.14
CA GLU A 136 6.73 10.23 1.85
C GLU A 136 5.98 10.59 0.55
N HIS A 137 6.00 9.71 -0.45
CA HIS A 137 5.21 9.89 -1.68
C HIS A 137 3.70 9.85 -1.40
N LEU A 138 3.25 8.92 -0.55
CA LEU A 138 1.85 8.82 -0.14
C LEU A 138 1.41 10.04 0.67
N ALA A 139 2.23 10.47 1.63
CA ALA A 139 1.98 11.66 2.43
C ALA A 139 1.95 12.93 1.56
N ALA A 140 2.85 13.06 0.59
CA ALA A 140 2.82 14.15 -0.38
C ALA A 140 1.50 14.15 -1.18
N ALA A 141 1.06 13.00 -1.69
CA ALA A 141 -0.21 12.88 -2.42
C ALA A 141 -1.43 13.24 -1.55
N TYR A 142 -1.38 12.94 -0.25
CA TYR A 142 -2.40 13.33 0.72
C TYR A 142 -2.49 14.86 0.87
N ILE A 143 -1.34 15.51 1.04
CA ILE A 143 -1.23 16.96 1.25
C ILE A 143 -1.68 17.72 0.01
N VAL A 144 -1.16 17.37 -1.18
CA VAL A 144 -1.50 18.06 -2.44
C VAL A 144 -2.89 17.73 -2.97
N ASP A 145 -3.64 16.90 -2.24
CA ASP A 145 -5.00 16.50 -2.53
C ASP A 145 -5.15 15.82 -3.91
N ASP A 146 -4.22 14.90 -4.23
CA ASP A 146 -4.26 14.09 -5.46
C ASP A 146 -4.81 12.68 -5.19
N PRO A 147 -6.12 12.45 -5.43
CA PRO A 147 -6.75 11.16 -5.11
C PRO A 147 -6.19 10.00 -5.96
N GLY A 148 -5.78 10.26 -7.20
CA GLY A 148 -5.29 9.23 -8.11
C GLY A 148 -3.91 8.73 -7.71
N ALA A 149 -2.99 9.65 -7.39
CA ALA A 149 -1.67 9.31 -6.88
C ALA A 149 -1.77 8.62 -5.51
N PHE A 150 -2.62 9.14 -4.61
CA PHE A 150 -2.82 8.58 -3.27
C PHE A 150 -3.33 7.13 -3.33
N HIS A 151 -4.32 6.86 -4.18
CA HIS A 151 -4.83 5.51 -4.42
C HIS A 151 -3.70 4.56 -4.86
N GLN A 152 -2.91 4.96 -5.85
CA GLN A 152 -1.90 4.09 -6.44
C GLN A 152 -0.71 3.87 -5.49
N PHE A 153 -0.29 4.92 -4.77
CA PHE A 153 0.80 4.80 -3.82
C PHE A 153 0.44 3.92 -2.63
N SER A 154 -0.76 4.09 -2.06
CA SER A 154 -1.21 3.26 -0.93
C SER A 154 -1.27 1.79 -1.34
N ARG A 155 -1.83 1.49 -2.52
CA ARG A 155 -1.85 0.15 -3.10
C ARG A 155 -0.43 -0.41 -3.26
N SER A 156 0.49 0.37 -3.83
CA SER A 156 1.87 -0.06 -4.07
C SER A 156 2.60 -0.39 -2.77
N ILE A 157 2.38 0.38 -1.71
CA ILE A 157 3.02 0.16 -0.40
C ILE A 157 2.45 -1.11 0.24
N ILE A 158 1.12 -1.23 0.34
CA ILE A 158 0.44 -2.34 1.03
C ILE A 158 0.69 -3.68 0.33
N LEU A 159 0.72 -3.71 -1.00
CA LEU A 159 0.87 -4.95 -1.76
C LEU A 159 2.32 -5.30 -2.12
N GLY A 160 3.17 -4.30 -2.28
CA GLY A 160 4.50 -4.46 -2.90
C GLY A 160 5.60 -4.85 -1.93
N GLN A 161 5.42 -4.60 -0.63
CA GLN A 161 6.42 -4.87 0.39
C GLN A 161 6.10 -6.14 1.18
N ASP A 162 7.12 -6.79 1.73
CA ASP A 162 6.93 -7.90 2.65
C ASP A 162 6.42 -7.42 4.03
N SER A 163 5.83 -8.34 4.78
CA SER A 163 5.18 -8.03 6.06
C SER A 163 6.12 -7.44 7.11
N ASN A 164 7.42 -7.79 7.09
CA ASN A 164 8.38 -7.27 8.05
C ASN A 164 8.74 -5.82 7.72
N LYS A 165 8.99 -5.52 6.44
CA LYS A 165 9.23 -4.14 5.98
C LYS A 165 8.04 -3.22 6.27
N ILE A 166 6.81 -3.69 6.04
CA ILE A 166 5.61 -2.89 6.36
C ILE A 166 5.52 -2.62 7.86
N ARG A 167 5.77 -3.63 8.69
CA ARG A 167 5.75 -3.45 10.15
C ARG A 167 6.80 -2.46 10.63
N GLU A 168 8.02 -2.55 10.10
CA GLU A 168 9.12 -1.64 10.40
C GLU A 168 8.81 -0.21 9.93
N LEU A 169 8.30 -0.07 8.71
CA LEU A 169 7.85 1.21 8.15
C LEU A 169 6.78 1.86 9.03
N CYS A 170 5.69 1.15 9.32
CA CYS A 170 4.59 1.66 10.15
C CYS A 170 5.07 2.03 11.54
N LYS A 171 5.92 1.19 12.16
CA LYS A 171 6.52 1.49 13.47
C LYS A 171 7.33 2.78 13.42
N LYS A 172 8.24 2.92 12.45
CA LYS A 172 9.06 4.13 12.29
C LYS A 172 8.20 5.39 12.11
N VAL A 173 7.13 5.30 11.33
CA VAL A 173 6.21 6.42 11.08
C VAL A 173 5.43 6.80 12.35
N MET A 174 4.91 5.82 13.08
CA MET A 174 4.19 6.04 14.33
C MET A 174 5.10 6.57 15.44
N ASP A 175 6.32 6.06 15.56
CA ASP A 175 7.33 6.54 16.51
C ASP A 175 7.75 7.99 16.20
N ALA A 176 7.65 8.41 14.93
CA ALA A 176 7.86 9.78 14.49
C ALA A 176 6.61 10.68 14.61
N GLY A 177 5.50 10.16 15.16
CA GLY A 177 4.27 10.90 15.45
C GLY A 177 3.11 10.72 14.47
N ASP A 178 3.31 10.04 13.32
CA ASP A 178 2.32 9.81 12.26
C ASP A 178 1.34 10.97 12.04
N GLU A 179 1.88 12.12 11.61
CA GLU A 179 1.17 13.41 11.46
C GLU A 179 -0.19 13.30 10.75
N PHE A 180 -0.34 12.34 9.85
CA PHE A 180 -1.53 12.14 9.02
C PHE A 180 -2.34 10.87 9.38
N GLY A 181 -1.92 10.08 10.37
CA GLY A 181 -2.52 8.79 10.71
C GLY A 181 -2.37 7.72 9.62
N LEU A 182 -1.55 7.96 8.60
CA LEU A 182 -1.40 7.08 7.44
C LEU A 182 -0.66 5.79 7.79
N GLY A 183 0.31 5.86 8.70
CA GLY A 183 1.07 4.69 9.16
C GLY A 183 0.18 3.65 9.85
N ALA A 184 -0.67 4.11 10.76
CA ALA A 184 -1.64 3.26 11.44
C ALA A 184 -2.63 2.59 10.47
N ILE A 185 -3.11 3.33 9.48
CA ILE A 185 -4.08 2.80 8.50
C ILE A 185 -3.42 1.81 7.55
N ILE A 186 -2.20 2.08 7.07
CA ILE A 186 -1.43 1.12 6.27
C ILE A 186 -1.27 -0.19 7.05
N GLN A 187 -0.90 -0.11 8.33
CA GLN A 187 -0.70 -1.28 9.17
C GLN A 187 -1.99 -2.09 9.31
N LEU A 188 -3.11 -1.44 9.61
CA LEU A 188 -4.40 -2.11 9.76
C LEU A 188 -4.83 -2.78 8.43
N ARG A 189 -4.72 -2.07 7.30
CA ARG A 189 -5.04 -2.61 5.97
C ARG A 189 -4.16 -3.81 5.62
N HIS A 190 -2.87 -3.73 5.90
CA HIS A 190 -1.94 -4.82 5.71
C HIS A 190 -2.29 -6.04 6.57
N GLN A 191 -2.62 -5.83 7.85
CA GLN A 191 -3.00 -6.91 8.77
C GLN A 191 -4.27 -7.62 8.31
N VAL A 192 -5.31 -6.88 7.93
CA VAL A 192 -6.55 -7.45 7.39
C VAL A 192 -6.24 -8.27 6.13
N LEU A 193 -5.47 -7.71 5.20
CA LEU A 193 -5.13 -8.38 3.95
C LEU A 193 -4.30 -9.65 4.20
N HIS A 194 -3.32 -9.57 5.08
CA HIS A 194 -2.52 -10.72 5.49
C HIS A 194 -3.39 -11.80 6.14
N LYS A 195 -4.30 -11.43 7.04
CA LYS A 195 -5.24 -12.37 7.67
C LYS A 195 -6.12 -13.03 6.61
N VAL A 196 -6.70 -12.29 5.68
CA VAL A 196 -7.59 -12.86 4.65
C VAL A 196 -6.82 -13.80 3.71
N VAL A 197 -5.64 -13.40 3.22
CA VAL A 197 -4.88 -14.20 2.26
C VAL A 197 -4.10 -15.31 2.95
N ALA A 198 -3.15 -14.95 3.81
CA ALA A 198 -2.20 -15.86 4.42
C ALA A 198 -2.86 -16.68 5.55
N GLY A 199 -3.72 -16.04 6.35
CA GLY A 199 -4.51 -16.71 7.37
C GLY A 199 -5.59 -17.62 6.79
N GLY A 200 -6.22 -17.24 5.67
CA GLY A 200 -7.20 -18.08 4.98
C GLY A 200 -6.60 -19.40 4.48
N VAL A 201 -5.37 -19.37 3.95
CA VAL A 201 -4.64 -20.60 3.60
C VAL A 201 -4.35 -21.44 4.84
N ALA A 202 -3.87 -20.82 5.92
CA ALA A 202 -3.56 -21.55 7.16
C ALA A 202 -4.82 -22.22 7.73
N TYR A 203 -5.96 -21.53 7.68
CA TYR A 203 -7.25 -22.06 8.09
C TYR A 203 -7.66 -23.28 7.25
N MET A 204 -7.52 -23.23 5.91
CA MET A 204 -7.81 -24.42 5.08
C MET A 204 -6.89 -25.60 5.36
N VAL A 205 -5.61 -25.32 5.69
CA VAL A 205 -4.67 -26.36 6.10
C VAL A 205 -5.08 -26.99 7.43
N GLU A 206 -5.57 -26.19 8.38
CA GLU A 206 -6.10 -26.67 9.65
C GLU A 206 -7.34 -27.55 9.44
N GLU A 207 -8.32 -27.08 8.67
CA GLU A 207 -9.55 -27.84 8.36
C GLU A 207 -9.24 -29.15 7.63
N MET A 208 -8.28 -29.13 6.71
CA MET A 208 -7.77 -30.31 6.03
C MET A 208 -7.12 -31.29 7.02
N SER A 209 -6.34 -30.77 7.97
CA SER A 209 -5.62 -31.60 8.96
C SER A 209 -6.55 -32.27 9.96
N LYS A 210 -7.67 -31.62 10.33
CA LYS A 210 -8.73 -32.22 11.18
C LYS A 210 -9.31 -33.51 10.59
N LYS A 211 -9.24 -33.68 9.26
CA LYS A 211 -9.68 -34.91 8.57
C LYS A 211 -8.78 -36.12 8.85
N LEU A 212 -7.53 -35.91 9.28
CA LEU A 212 -6.64 -37.00 9.69
C LEU A 212 -6.99 -37.58 11.07
N THR A 213 -7.66 -36.80 11.91
CA THR A 213 -7.95 -37.18 13.30
C THR A 213 -9.40 -37.59 13.53
N SER A 214 -10.29 -37.39 12.54
CA SER A 214 -11.69 -37.80 12.68
C SER A 214 -11.84 -39.30 12.44
N SER A 215 -12.43 -39.99 13.41
CA SER A 215 -12.75 -41.42 13.35
C SER A 215 -13.69 -41.78 12.20
N GLU A 216 -14.42 -40.81 11.65
CA GLU A 216 -15.31 -41.01 10.49
C GLU A 216 -14.55 -41.39 9.22
N TYR A 217 -13.26 -41.04 9.13
CA TYR A 217 -12.43 -41.32 7.97
C TYR A 217 -11.44 -42.47 8.20
N ASP A 218 -11.39 -43.02 9.41
CA ASP A 218 -10.62 -44.21 9.77
C ASP A 218 -11.46 -45.48 9.56
N HIS A 219 -11.65 -45.88 8.31
CA HIS A 219 -12.40 -47.07 7.94
C HIS A 219 -11.53 -48.12 7.25
N GLN A 220 -11.86 -49.39 7.47
CA GLN A 220 -11.26 -50.48 6.72
C GLN A 220 -11.81 -50.51 5.30
N VAL A 221 -10.94 -50.75 4.32
CA VAL A 221 -11.35 -50.94 2.93
C VAL A 221 -12.14 -52.23 2.84
N ASN A 222 -13.48 -52.13 2.70
CA ASN A 222 -14.32 -53.32 2.59
C ASN A 222 -14.16 -53.94 1.19
N VAL A 223 -13.53 -55.12 1.16
CA VAL A 223 -13.15 -55.86 -0.05
C VAL A 223 -14.38 -56.42 -0.78
N GLU A 224 -15.53 -56.56 -0.09
CA GLU A 224 -16.73 -57.19 -0.67
C GLU A 224 -17.46 -56.31 -1.69
N VAL A 225 -17.23 -54.99 -1.69
CA VAL A 225 -18.00 -54.04 -2.51
C VAL A 225 -17.29 -53.69 -3.83
N LEU A 226 -16.03 -54.08 -4.04
CA LEU A 226 -15.22 -53.60 -5.18
C LEU A 226 -14.42 -54.69 -5.89
N PHE A 227 -15.10 -55.35 -6.84
CA PHE A 227 -14.60 -56.10 -8.02
C PHE A 227 -13.72 -57.34 -7.82
N ALA A 228 -14.19 -58.43 -8.43
CA ALA A 228 -13.38 -59.58 -8.79
C ALA A 228 -12.25 -59.15 -9.76
N GLY A 229 -10.98 -59.25 -9.34
CA GLY A 229 -9.83 -59.22 -10.25
C GLY A 229 -8.80 -58.09 -10.07
N GLN A 230 -8.89 -57.25 -9.04
CA GLN A 230 -7.80 -56.33 -8.68
C GLN A 230 -7.33 -56.58 -7.24
N ASP A 231 -6.01 -56.63 -7.03
CA ASP A 231 -5.40 -56.67 -5.71
C ASP A 231 -5.66 -55.35 -4.98
N VAL A 232 -6.79 -55.27 -4.27
CA VAL A 232 -7.08 -54.14 -3.39
C VAL A 232 -6.25 -54.32 -2.11
N PRO A 233 -5.44 -53.32 -1.70
CA PRO A 233 -4.70 -53.40 -0.45
C PRO A 233 -5.65 -53.65 0.73
N ARG A 234 -5.45 -54.74 1.47
CA ARG A 234 -6.14 -54.98 2.74
C ARG A 234 -5.59 -54.00 3.78
N GLY A 235 -6.47 -53.28 4.49
CA GLY A 235 -6.06 -52.34 5.55
C GLY A 235 -6.99 -51.13 5.70
N HIS A 236 -6.56 -50.18 6.53
CA HIS A 236 -7.24 -48.88 6.69
C HIS A 236 -7.10 -48.04 5.43
N CYS A 237 -8.16 -47.31 5.09
CA CYS A 237 -8.14 -46.40 3.95
C CYS A 237 -7.13 -45.26 4.19
N ARG A 238 -6.10 -45.17 3.34
CA ARG A 238 -5.06 -44.14 3.42
C ARG A 238 -5.33 -42.91 2.54
N TYR A 239 -6.48 -42.83 1.88
CA TYR A 239 -6.78 -41.76 0.91
C TYR A 239 -6.63 -40.36 1.54
N TYR A 240 -7.24 -40.12 2.69
CA TYR A 240 -7.16 -38.81 3.36
C TYR A 240 -5.74 -38.48 3.80
N HIS A 241 -5.01 -39.45 4.36
CA HIS A 241 -3.60 -39.28 4.71
C HIS A 241 -2.77 -38.84 3.51
N ASP A 242 -2.83 -39.59 2.41
CA ASP A 242 -2.01 -39.32 1.23
C ASP A 242 -2.46 -38.03 0.51
N ALA A 243 -3.75 -37.71 0.53
CA ALA A 243 -4.29 -36.45 0.02
C ALA A 243 -3.78 -35.24 0.81
N VAL A 244 -3.82 -35.30 2.15
CA VAL A 244 -3.28 -34.22 3.00
C VAL A 244 -1.79 -34.04 2.74
N VAL A 245 -1.01 -35.13 2.75
CA VAL A 245 0.44 -35.08 2.52
C VAL A 245 0.75 -34.46 1.16
N GLN A 246 0.04 -34.87 0.10
CA GLN A 246 0.25 -34.33 -1.23
C GLN A 246 -0.09 -32.83 -1.32
N GLN A 247 -1.18 -32.38 -0.70
CA GLN A 247 -1.57 -30.96 -0.72
C GLN A 247 -0.60 -30.11 0.09
N LEU A 248 -0.17 -30.57 1.27
CA LEU A 248 0.84 -29.87 2.07
C LEU A 248 2.16 -29.73 1.31
N ARG A 249 2.58 -30.78 0.61
CA ARG A 249 3.78 -30.75 -0.25
C ARG A 249 3.64 -29.73 -1.36
N LEU A 250 2.51 -29.70 -2.09
CA LEU A 250 2.27 -28.71 -3.14
C LEU A 250 2.29 -27.27 -2.59
N LEU A 251 1.67 -27.02 -1.44
CA LEU A 251 1.68 -25.69 -0.81
C LEU A 251 3.09 -25.27 -0.36
N SER A 252 3.91 -26.22 0.09
CA SER A 252 5.29 -25.99 0.48
C SER A 252 6.19 -25.75 -0.73
N ASP A 253 6.07 -26.57 -1.76
CA ASP A 253 6.83 -26.46 -3.02
C ASP A 253 6.53 -25.12 -3.72
N ASP A 254 5.27 -24.66 -3.65
CA ASP A 254 4.85 -23.35 -4.17
C ASP A 254 5.22 -22.18 -3.23
N GLY A 255 5.79 -22.43 -2.04
CA GLY A 255 6.14 -21.39 -1.08
C GLY A 255 4.93 -20.61 -0.54
N ILE A 256 3.77 -21.26 -0.43
CA ILE A 256 2.51 -20.68 0.04
C ILE A 256 2.27 -21.04 1.52
N TRP A 257 2.74 -22.19 2.00
CA TRP A 257 2.62 -22.61 3.41
C TRP A 257 3.77 -23.57 3.76
N PRO A 258 4.37 -23.53 4.96
CA PRO A 258 3.98 -22.79 6.16
C PRO A 258 4.28 -21.29 6.13
N GLU A 259 3.82 -20.55 7.15
CA GLU A 259 4.02 -19.10 7.26
C GLU A 259 5.51 -18.71 7.26
N ALA A 260 6.37 -19.55 7.83
CA ALA A 260 7.82 -19.34 7.81
C ALA A 260 8.42 -19.27 6.39
N CYS A 261 7.74 -19.82 5.39
CA CYS A 261 8.13 -19.74 3.98
C CYS A 261 7.67 -18.45 3.28
N ARG A 262 6.93 -17.57 3.98
CA ARG A 262 6.34 -16.34 3.43
C ARG A 262 7.15 -15.11 3.82
N THR A 263 8.36 -14.98 3.28
CA THR A 263 9.13 -13.72 3.37
C THR A 263 8.76 -12.71 2.29
N ASP A 264 7.83 -13.08 1.42
CA ASP A 264 7.52 -12.33 0.21
C ASP A 264 6.36 -11.34 0.40
N SER A 265 6.18 -10.45 -0.58
CA SER A 265 5.07 -9.51 -0.60
C SER A 265 3.72 -10.22 -0.77
N LEU A 266 2.64 -9.55 -0.36
CA LEU A 266 1.29 -10.08 -0.57
C LEU A 266 0.95 -10.25 -2.06
N THR A 267 1.61 -9.49 -2.95
CA THR A 267 1.52 -9.71 -4.40
C THR A 267 2.09 -11.07 -4.79
N ALA A 268 3.29 -11.41 -4.32
CA ALA A 268 3.91 -12.71 -4.62
C ALA A 268 3.07 -13.89 -4.11
N ILE A 269 2.48 -13.77 -2.91
CA ILE A 269 1.59 -14.80 -2.35
C ILE A 269 0.34 -14.96 -3.24
N ARG A 270 -0.26 -13.85 -3.70
CA ARG A 270 -1.42 -13.88 -4.60
C ARG A 270 -1.08 -14.56 -5.94
N ASP A 271 0.07 -14.23 -6.50
CA ASP A 271 0.51 -14.78 -7.78
C ASP A 271 0.78 -16.28 -7.68
N ARG A 272 1.40 -16.74 -6.58
CA ARG A 272 1.59 -18.17 -6.30
C ARG A 272 0.26 -18.89 -6.07
N LEU A 273 -0.68 -18.30 -5.33
CA LEU A 273 -2.02 -18.86 -5.16
C LEU A 273 -2.78 -19.02 -6.47
N LYS A 274 -2.53 -18.12 -7.43
CA LYS A 274 -3.13 -18.16 -8.76
C LYS A 274 -2.45 -19.18 -9.67
N ALA A 275 -1.13 -19.29 -9.59
CA ALA A 275 -0.33 -20.24 -10.36
C ALA A 275 -0.31 -21.67 -9.76
N ARG A 276 -0.85 -21.83 -8.55
CA ARG A 276 -0.81 -23.09 -7.78
C ARG A 276 -1.28 -24.28 -8.60
N GLN A 277 -0.51 -25.36 -8.53
CA GLN A 277 -0.93 -26.63 -9.09
C GLN A 277 -2.02 -27.27 -8.21
N LEU A 278 -3.01 -27.89 -8.85
CA LEU A 278 -3.96 -28.75 -8.17
C LEU A 278 -3.38 -30.15 -8.07
N ALA A 279 -3.59 -30.82 -6.94
CA ALA A 279 -3.26 -32.23 -6.85
C ALA A 279 -4.03 -33.01 -7.93
N PRO A 280 -3.39 -34.01 -8.57
CA PRO A 280 -4.07 -34.84 -9.53
C PRO A 280 -5.23 -35.59 -8.86
N SER A 281 -6.36 -35.66 -9.58
CA SER A 281 -7.53 -36.44 -9.15
C SER A 281 -7.78 -37.54 -10.18
N PRO A 282 -7.62 -38.84 -9.83
CA PRO A 282 -7.23 -39.35 -8.51
C PRO A 282 -5.74 -39.15 -8.22
N LEU A 283 -5.37 -39.25 -6.95
CA LEU A 283 -3.97 -39.25 -6.53
C LEU A 283 -3.20 -40.40 -7.21
N PRO A 284 -1.89 -40.23 -7.50
CA PRO A 284 -1.09 -41.27 -8.12
C PRO A 284 -1.07 -42.52 -7.24
N GLY A 285 -1.32 -43.69 -7.82
CA GLY A 285 -1.43 -44.96 -7.09
C GLY A 285 -2.86 -45.37 -6.70
N TYR A 286 -3.84 -44.46 -6.76
CA TYR A 286 -5.23 -44.74 -6.41
C TYR A 286 -6.11 -44.96 -7.66
N ARG A 287 -5.89 -46.05 -8.41
CA ARG A 287 -6.78 -46.41 -9.54
C ARG A 287 -8.00 -47.24 -9.12
N GLY A 288 -7.92 -47.99 -8.01
CA GLY A 288 -9.03 -48.82 -7.48
C GLY A 288 -9.69 -48.25 -6.21
N ALA A 289 -8.89 -47.68 -5.30
CA ALA A 289 -9.37 -47.13 -4.02
C ALA A 289 -10.13 -45.81 -4.14
N ARG A 290 -10.16 -45.18 -5.32
CA ARG A 290 -11.03 -44.04 -5.60
C ARG A 290 -12.49 -44.36 -5.26
N ARG A 291 -12.92 -45.61 -5.51
CA ARG A 291 -14.29 -46.06 -5.21
C ARG A 291 -14.57 -46.36 -3.74
N CYS A 292 -13.55 -46.62 -2.91
CA CYS A 292 -13.75 -46.78 -1.46
C CYS A 292 -14.24 -45.46 -0.87
N CYS A 293 -13.55 -44.36 -1.17
CA CYS A 293 -13.94 -43.03 -0.71
C CYS A 293 -14.94 -42.31 -1.62
N GLU A 294 -15.18 -42.72 -2.87
CA GLU A 294 -16.29 -42.20 -3.70
C GLU A 294 -17.63 -42.88 -3.35
N ALA A 295 -17.61 -44.11 -2.82
CA ALA A 295 -18.81 -44.75 -2.25
C ALA A 295 -19.29 -44.01 -0.99
N HIS A 296 -18.36 -43.40 -0.25
CA HIS A 296 -18.69 -42.36 0.71
C HIS A 296 -18.91 -41.05 -0.07
N ASN A 297 -20.14 -40.54 -0.17
CA ASN A 297 -20.49 -39.32 -0.92
C ASN A 297 -19.76 -38.02 -0.48
N ASP A 298 -18.77 -38.12 0.41
CA ASP A 298 -18.05 -37.03 1.06
C ASP A 298 -16.57 -37.02 0.66
N ASN A 299 -16.27 -36.57 -0.57
CA ASN A 299 -14.89 -36.21 -0.95
C ASN A 299 -14.64 -34.75 -0.57
N TRP A 300 -14.27 -34.52 0.69
CA TRP A 300 -14.10 -33.19 1.25
C TRP A 300 -13.11 -32.32 0.46
N PHE A 301 -12.05 -32.89 -0.12
CA PHE A 301 -11.09 -32.13 -0.93
C PHE A 301 -11.73 -31.50 -2.17
N LYS A 302 -12.57 -32.27 -2.87
CA LYS A 302 -13.26 -31.82 -4.08
C LYS A 302 -14.39 -30.83 -3.76
N GLN A 303 -15.08 -31.05 -2.65
CA GLN A 303 -16.27 -30.26 -2.27
C GLN A 303 -15.92 -28.98 -1.49
N HIS A 304 -14.83 -29.01 -0.70
CA HIS A 304 -14.48 -27.93 0.24
C HIS A 304 -13.08 -27.37 -0.01
N PHE A 305 -12.03 -28.20 -0.06
CA PHE A 305 -10.66 -27.68 -0.15
C PHE A 305 -10.40 -26.91 -1.45
N GLU A 306 -10.62 -27.54 -2.61
CA GLU A 306 -10.36 -26.88 -3.89
C GLU A 306 -11.27 -25.67 -4.15
N PRO A 307 -12.61 -25.75 -3.93
CA PRO A 307 -13.47 -24.59 -4.05
C PRO A 307 -13.12 -23.50 -3.04
N GLY A 308 -12.70 -23.86 -1.84
CA GLY A 308 -12.28 -22.93 -0.80
C GLY A 308 -11.02 -22.15 -1.19
N MET A 309 -9.99 -22.85 -1.68
CA MET A 309 -8.79 -22.20 -2.18
C MET A 309 -9.08 -21.32 -3.40
N LYS A 310 -9.94 -21.76 -4.33
CA LYS A 310 -10.38 -20.93 -5.46
C LYS A 310 -11.13 -19.67 -4.99
N ALA A 311 -11.97 -19.81 -3.96
CA ALA A 311 -12.67 -18.69 -3.35
C ALA A 311 -11.68 -17.70 -2.74
N PHE A 312 -10.66 -18.16 -2.00
CA PHE A 312 -9.61 -17.29 -1.46
C PHE A 312 -8.81 -16.57 -2.54
N THR A 313 -8.42 -17.25 -3.63
CA THR A 313 -7.75 -16.58 -4.76
C THR A 313 -8.65 -15.46 -5.31
N LYS A 314 -9.94 -15.74 -5.55
CA LYS A 314 -10.89 -14.74 -6.06
C LYS A 314 -11.12 -13.59 -5.07
N ILE A 315 -11.20 -13.88 -3.78
CA ILE A 315 -11.30 -12.88 -2.70
C ILE A 315 -10.06 -11.99 -2.71
N ALA A 316 -8.87 -12.58 -2.76
CA ALA A 316 -7.61 -11.88 -2.80
C ALA A 316 -7.46 -10.98 -4.04
N GLU A 317 -7.96 -11.44 -5.19
CA GLU A 317 -7.99 -10.66 -6.43
C GLU A 317 -8.90 -9.43 -6.33
N ASN A 318 -10.03 -9.55 -5.65
CA ASN A 318 -11.10 -8.54 -5.59
C ASN A 318 -11.06 -7.65 -4.35
N MET A 319 -10.10 -7.87 -3.44
CA MET A 319 -9.96 -7.07 -2.23
C MET A 319 -9.60 -5.62 -2.54
N ASN A 320 -10.30 -4.70 -1.87
CA ASN A 320 -10.05 -3.27 -1.97
C ASN A 320 -8.91 -2.88 -1.02
N VAL A 321 -7.69 -2.94 -1.54
CA VAL A 321 -6.46 -2.76 -0.74
C VAL A 321 -6.00 -1.31 -0.69
N GLN A 322 -6.28 -0.55 -1.75
CA GLN A 322 -6.00 0.87 -1.84
C GLN A 322 -6.78 1.69 -0.80
N MET A 323 -6.25 2.85 -0.46
CA MET A 323 -6.92 3.84 0.38
C MET A 323 -7.62 4.88 -0.49
N CYS A 324 -8.83 5.29 -0.09
CA CYS A 324 -9.53 6.40 -0.74
C CYS A 324 -9.25 7.71 0.01
N LEU A 325 -8.74 8.71 -0.70
CA LEU A 325 -8.40 10.01 -0.12
C LEU A 325 -9.63 10.73 0.44
N ASP A 326 -10.75 10.70 -0.28
CA ASP A 326 -11.97 11.40 0.12
C ASP A 326 -12.60 10.78 1.38
N CYS A 327 -12.62 9.45 1.47
CA CYS A 327 -13.06 8.74 2.68
C CYS A 327 -12.17 9.06 3.87
N LEU A 328 -10.85 9.06 3.64
CA LEU A 328 -9.88 9.33 4.69
C LEU A 328 -10.01 10.75 5.25
N LYS A 329 -10.24 11.75 4.38
CA LYS A 329 -10.45 13.13 4.78
C LYS A 329 -11.87 13.41 5.31
N SER A 330 -12.80 12.46 5.16
CA SER A 330 -14.14 12.59 5.73
C SER A 330 -14.09 12.50 7.26
N PRO A 331 -14.79 13.38 8.01
CA PRO A 331 -14.84 13.32 9.47
C PRO A 331 -15.34 11.99 10.04
N THR A 332 -16.17 11.28 9.27
CA THR A 332 -16.75 9.98 9.65
C THR A 332 -15.94 8.80 9.12
N GLY A 333 -14.84 9.04 8.39
CA GLY A 333 -14.10 8.01 7.64
C GLY A 333 -14.85 7.46 6.41
N GLN A 334 -16.08 7.94 6.18
CA GLN A 334 -16.91 7.56 5.05
C GLN A 334 -17.36 8.82 4.32
N TYR A 335 -17.02 8.93 3.04
CA TYR A 335 -17.52 10.03 2.21
C TYR A 335 -18.87 9.64 1.63
N ASP A 336 -19.92 10.37 2.01
CA ASP A 336 -21.31 10.09 1.57
C ASP A 336 -21.57 10.53 0.11
N GLY A 337 -20.61 11.20 -0.51
CA GLY A 337 -20.65 11.61 -1.92
C GLY A 337 -19.94 10.65 -2.87
N ILE A 338 -19.87 11.05 -4.15
CA ILE A 338 -19.08 10.33 -5.16
C ILE A 338 -17.61 10.70 -4.94
N CYS A 339 -16.80 9.72 -4.55
CA CYS A 339 -15.35 9.90 -4.44
C CYS A 339 -14.77 10.28 -5.82
N ARG A 340 -13.85 11.24 -5.82
CA ARG A 340 -13.19 11.79 -7.02
C ARG A 340 -12.37 10.76 -7.76
N ASP A 341 -11.94 9.71 -7.05
CA ASP A 341 -11.44 8.49 -7.67
C ASP A 341 -12.61 7.59 -8.11
N ILE A 342 -13.16 7.96 -9.27
CA ILE A 342 -14.38 7.43 -9.88
C ILE A 342 -14.40 5.92 -10.15
N TYR A 343 -13.28 5.20 -10.01
CA TYR A 343 -13.22 3.82 -10.49
C TYR A 343 -13.54 2.75 -9.46
N GLN A 344 -13.28 2.89 -8.15
CA GLN A 344 -13.37 1.73 -7.24
C GLN A 344 -13.63 2.08 -5.76
N HIS A 345 -14.57 2.96 -5.45
CA HIS A 345 -15.03 3.08 -4.06
C HIS A 345 -15.75 1.79 -3.62
N ARG A 346 -15.03 0.91 -2.93
CA ARG A 346 -15.60 -0.23 -2.21
C ARG A 346 -15.44 0.04 -0.71
N PRO A 347 -16.53 0.33 0.02
CA PRO A 347 -16.43 0.74 1.42
C PRO A 347 -15.89 -0.34 2.35
N LYS A 348 -15.83 -1.61 1.90
CA LYS A 348 -15.39 -2.73 2.73
C LYS A 348 -14.08 -3.30 2.22
N ILE A 349 -13.06 -3.36 3.08
CA ILE A 349 -11.82 -4.09 2.79
C ILE A 349 -12.11 -5.59 2.69
N ILE A 350 -12.89 -6.14 3.62
CA ILE A 350 -13.24 -7.57 3.67
C ILE A 350 -14.43 -7.83 2.74
N PRO A 351 -14.23 -8.48 1.58
CA PRO A 351 -15.33 -8.74 0.66
C PRO A 351 -16.31 -9.75 1.24
N ARG A 352 -17.54 -9.74 0.71
CA ARG A 352 -18.46 -10.85 0.94
C ARG A 352 -17.91 -12.09 0.26
N ALA A 353 -17.98 -13.23 0.95
CA ALA A 353 -17.66 -14.51 0.34
C ALA A 353 -18.55 -14.74 -0.90
N PRO A 354 -18.01 -15.30 -2.00
CA PRO A 354 -18.84 -15.76 -3.11
C PRO A 354 -19.92 -16.72 -2.62
N MET A 355 -21.13 -16.67 -3.20
CA MET A 355 -22.21 -17.60 -2.79
C MET A 355 -21.82 -19.08 -2.96
N ALA A 356 -20.97 -19.37 -3.96
CA ALA A 356 -20.43 -20.69 -4.24
C ALA A 356 -19.25 -21.09 -3.33
N ALA A 357 -18.81 -20.23 -2.40
CA ALA A 357 -17.75 -20.57 -1.46
C ALA A 357 -18.25 -21.59 -0.42
N PRO A 358 -17.42 -22.57 -0.03
CA PRO A 358 -17.71 -23.48 1.07
C PRO A 358 -18.04 -22.74 2.37
N VAL A 359 -18.78 -23.42 3.26
CA VAL A 359 -19.22 -22.83 4.54
C VAL A 359 -18.02 -22.39 5.39
N GLU A 360 -16.93 -23.17 5.36
CA GLU A 360 -15.68 -22.90 6.06
C GLU A 360 -15.09 -21.54 5.69
N ILE A 361 -15.16 -21.15 4.41
CA ILE A 361 -14.69 -19.84 3.93
C ILE A 361 -15.58 -18.71 4.42
N ARG A 362 -16.89 -18.94 4.43
CA ARG A 362 -17.85 -17.93 4.88
C ARG A 362 -17.67 -17.65 6.36
N ASP A 363 -17.54 -18.71 7.15
CA ASP A 363 -17.34 -18.64 8.60
C ASP A 363 -16.00 -17.96 8.93
N TYR A 364 -14.93 -18.32 8.21
CA TYR A 364 -13.65 -17.66 8.34
C TYR A 364 -13.73 -16.15 8.07
N LEU A 365 -14.39 -15.73 6.98
CA LEU A 365 -14.55 -14.31 6.68
C LEU A 365 -15.45 -13.57 7.69
N VAL A 366 -16.40 -14.27 8.33
CA VAL A 366 -17.16 -13.71 9.45
C VAL A 366 -16.26 -13.50 10.66
N GLN A 367 -15.40 -14.47 10.99
CA GLN A 367 -14.43 -14.34 12.08
C GLN A 367 -13.47 -13.16 11.84
N VAL A 368 -12.91 -13.04 10.63
CA VAL A 368 -12.03 -11.91 10.28
C VAL A 368 -12.78 -10.58 10.41
N ARG A 369 -14.06 -10.52 10.02
CA ARG A 369 -14.90 -9.32 10.20
C ARG A 369 -15.20 -9.02 11.67
N GLN A 370 -15.35 -10.02 12.52
CA GLN A 370 -15.52 -9.81 13.96
C GLN A 370 -14.24 -9.28 14.61
N GLU A 371 -13.07 -9.73 14.14
CA GLU A 371 -11.76 -9.32 14.66
C GLU A 371 -11.42 -7.88 14.25
N PHE A 372 -11.64 -7.52 12.98
CA PHE A 372 -11.19 -6.23 12.44
C PHE A 372 -12.31 -5.21 12.23
N GLY A 373 -13.58 -5.63 12.19
CA GLY A 373 -14.71 -4.78 11.78
C GLY A 373 -14.84 -4.66 10.25
N ASP A 374 -15.70 -3.73 9.81
CA ASP A 374 -15.84 -3.33 8.40
C ASP A 374 -14.90 -2.14 8.09
N VAL A 375 -13.59 -2.33 8.31
CA VAL A 375 -12.52 -1.35 8.00
C VAL A 375 -12.51 -0.96 6.52
#